data_AF-A0ABD3B9E9-F1
#
_entry.id   AF-A0ABD3B9E9-F1
#
_cell.length_a   1.000
_cell.length_b   1.000
_cell.length_c   1.000
_cell.angle_alpha   90.00
_cell.angle_beta   90.00
_cell.angle_gamma   90.00
#
_symmetry.space_group_name_H-M   'P 1'
#
loop_
_entity.id
_entity.type
_entity.pdbx_description
1 polymer ?
#
loop_
_entity_poly.entity_id
_entity_poly.type
_entity_poly.pdbx_seq_one_letter_code
_entity_poly.pdbx_strand_id
1 'polypeptide(L)'
;MIKSSHSVERDLRIFINPKLGKKGIASYLALRATQKERVRILYRRALKDTLNLAVHRHLFYHDADALRERFETNKNVEDIELIDRMIAAGEASYNKWRHPDPYIGI
;
A
#
# COMPACT_ATOMS: atom_id res chain seq x y z
N MET A 1 24.64 15.37 11.74
CA MET A 1 23.88 14.61 12.76
C MET A 1 23.25 13.40 12.08
N ILE A 2 24.05 12.34 11.89
CA ILE A 2 23.67 11.14 11.14
C ILE A 2 22.94 10.22 12.11
N LYS A 3 21.62 10.03 11.93
CA LYS A 3 20.88 9.07 12.76
C LYS A 3 21.44 7.67 12.47
N SER A 4 22.00 7.08 13.52
CA SER A 4 22.63 5.76 13.54
C SER A 4 21.74 4.65 12.97
N SER A 5 22.28 3.90 12.00
CA SER A 5 21.67 2.74 11.34
C SER A 5 21.20 1.64 12.31
N HIS A 6 21.61 1.69 13.57
CA HIS A 6 21.24 0.73 14.62
C HIS A 6 19.79 0.84 15.12
N SER A 7 19.06 1.92 14.81
CA SER A 7 17.69 2.08 15.31
C SER A 7 16.62 1.53 14.35
N VAL A 8 16.91 1.45 13.05
CA VAL A 8 15.96 0.93 12.03
C VAL A 8 15.87 -0.60 12.08
N GLU A 9 16.94 -1.28 12.53
CA GLU A 9 16.99 -2.74 12.64
C GLU A 9 16.18 -3.31 13.82
N ARG A 10 15.85 -2.50 14.84
CA ARG A 10 15.14 -2.98 16.04
C ARG A 10 13.63 -3.05 15.84
N ASP A 11 13.06 -2.18 15.01
CA ASP A 11 11.62 -2.18 14.70
C ASP A 11 11.20 -3.37 13.84
N LEU A 12 12.13 -3.98 13.08
CA LEU A 12 11.83 -5.14 12.25
C LEU A 12 11.58 -6.40 13.06
N ARG A 13 12.04 -6.48 14.32
CA ARG A 13 11.93 -7.70 15.15
C ARG A 13 10.56 -7.89 15.80
N ILE A 14 9.76 -6.83 15.90
CA ILE A 14 8.47 -6.86 16.61
C ILE A 14 7.36 -7.50 15.77
N PHE A 15 7.53 -7.59 14.44
CA PHE A 15 6.59 -8.24 13.51
C PHE A 15 7.05 -9.63 13.02
N ILE A 16 8.13 -10.20 13.56
CA ILE A 16 8.65 -11.50 13.09
C ILE A 16 8.13 -12.63 13.97
N ASN A 17 7.26 -13.44 13.38
CA ASN A 17 6.83 -14.71 13.94
C ASN A 17 8.07 -15.62 14.18
N PRO A 18 8.40 -16.02 15.42
CA PRO A 18 9.71 -16.57 15.80
C PRO A 18 10.00 -18.01 15.30
N LYS A 19 9.19 -18.56 14.40
CA LYS A 19 9.23 -19.98 13.98
C LYS A 19 9.98 -20.23 12.66
N LEU A 20 10.43 -19.20 11.94
CA LEU A 20 11.06 -19.35 10.62
C LEU A 20 12.61 -19.29 10.73
N GLY A 21 13.30 -20.33 10.24
CA GLY A 21 14.77 -20.35 10.15
C GLY A 21 15.32 -19.26 9.22
N LYS A 22 16.62 -18.96 9.30
CA LYS A 22 17.28 -17.80 8.63
C LYS A 22 16.94 -17.61 7.13
N LYS A 23 16.72 -18.70 6.37
CA LYS A 23 16.28 -18.63 4.96
C LYS A 23 14.82 -18.20 4.80
N GLY A 24 13.94 -18.59 5.71
CA GLY A 24 12.52 -18.20 5.73
C GLY A 24 12.30 -16.75 6.18
N ILE A 25 13.19 -16.19 7.00
CA ILE A 25 13.09 -14.78 7.43
C ILE A 25 13.37 -13.83 6.25
N ALA A 26 14.42 -14.11 5.46
CA ALA A 26 14.77 -13.27 4.32
C ALA A 26 13.68 -13.25 3.24
N SER A 27 13.11 -14.42 2.91
CA SER A 27 12.01 -14.51 1.95
C SER A 27 10.74 -13.82 2.47
N TYR A 28 10.40 -13.99 3.75
CA TYR A 28 9.27 -13.30 4.38
C TYR A 28 9.44 -11.77 4.33
N LEU A 29 10.61 -11.25 4.69
CA LEU A 29 10.89 -9.81 4.64
C LEU A 29 10.82 -9.26 3.22
N ALA A 30 11.36 -9.98 2.24
CA ALA A 30 11.28 -9.60 0.83
C ALA A 30 9.82 -9.54 0.36
N LEU A 31 9.01 -10.54 0.70
CA LEU A 31 7.58 -10.57 0.37
C LEU A 31 6.83 -9.39 1.01
N ARG A 32 7.05 -9.13 2.30
CA ARG A 32 6.45 -7.98 2.99
C ARG A 32 6.88 -6.65 2.37
N ALA A 33 8.13 -6.52 1.93
CA ALA A 33 8.62 -5.34 1.23
C ALA A 33 7.90 -5.15 -0.12
N THR A 34 7.74 -6.22 -0.90
CA THR A 34 7.00 -6.20 -2.17
C THR A 34 5.53 -5.83 -1.97
N GLN A 35 4.86 -6.44 -0.99
CA GLN A 35 3.47 -6.12 -0.64
C GLN A 35 3.31 -4.65 -0.27
N LYS A 36 4.19 -4.13 0.60
CA LYS A 36 4.20 -2.72 1.00
C LYS A 36 4.38 -1.78 -0.20
N GLU A 37 5.24 -2.13 -1.15
CA GLU A 37 5.43 -1.32 -2.35
C GLU A 37 4.20 -1.36 -3.27
N ARG A 38 3.58 -2.53 -3.47
CA ARG A 38 2.33 -2.64 -4.24
C ARG A 38 1.22 -1.79 -3.65
N VAL A 39 1.02 -1.84 -2.33
CA VAL A 39 0.03 -0.99 -1.63
C VAL A 39 0.32 0.49 -1.85
N ARG A 40 1.58 0.93 -1.74
CA ARG A 40 1.98 2.32 -1.98
C ARG A 40 1.73 2.77 -3.41
N ILE A 41 2.04 1.93 -4.39
CA ILE A 41 1.79 2.22 -5.81
C ILE A 41 0.27 2.34 -6.05
N LEU A 42 -0.51 1.40 -5.54
CA LEU A 42 -1.97 1.40 -5.68
C LEU A 42 -2.58 2.66 -5.05
N TYR A 43 -2.18 3.01 -3.83
CA TYR A 43 -2.64 4.22 -3.14
C TYR A 43 -2.33 5.49 -3.94
N ARG A 44 -1.08 5.64 -4.41
CA ARG A 44 -0.69 6.81 -5.22
C ARG A 44 -1.47 6.92 -6.52
N ARG A 45 -1.69 5.80 -7.21
CA ARG A 45 -2.45 5.74 -8.45
C ARG A 45 -3.93 6.08 -8.23
N ALA A 46 -4.54 5.47 -7.22
CA ALA A 46 -5.93 5.73 -6.86
C ALA A 46 -6.12 7.20 -6.49
N LEU A 47 -5.25 7.78 -5.66
CA LEU A 47 -5.35 9.19 -5.25
C LEU A 47 -5.18 10.15 -6.42
N LYS A 48 -4.25 9.85 -7.35
CA LYS A 48 -4.07 10.65 -8.58
C LYS A 48 -5.32 10.61 -9.46
N ASP A 49 -5.93 9.45 -9.61
CA ASP A 49 -7.14 9.32 -10.43
C ASP A 49 -8.34 9.99 -9.75
N THR A 50 -8.48 9.89 -8.43
CA THR A 50 -9.49 10.66 -7.67
C THR A 50 -9.33 12.16 -7.90
N LEU A 51 -8.09 12.67 -7.93
CA LEU A 51 -7.83 14.07 -8.26
C LEU A 51 -8.21 14.43 -9.69
N ASN A 52 -7.90 13.55 -10.65
CA ASN A 52 -8.21 13.78 -12.06
C ASN A 52 -9.72 13.78 -12.33
N LEU A 53 -10.48 12.95 -11.61
CA LEU A 53 -11.95 12.86 -11.73
C LEU A 53 -12.68 14.02 -11.02
N ALA A 54 -12.05 14.64 -10.03
CA ALA A 54 -12.66 15.72 -9.27
C ALA A 54 -12.77 17.00 -10.09
N VAL A 55 -13.99 17.37 -10.47
CA VAL A 55 -14.30 18.65 -11.14
C VAL A 55 -13.91 19.85 -10.26
N HIS A 56 -14.09 19.72 -8.94
CA HIS A 56 -13.76 20.75 -7.96
C HIS A 56 -12.94 20.20 -6.79
N ARG A 57 -12.06 21.04 -6.24
CA ARG A 57 -11.12 20.66 -5.17
C ARG A 57 -11.80 20.25 -3.86
N HIS A 58 -12.98 20.79 -3.55
CA HIS A 58 -13.70 20.42 -2.33
C HIS A 58 -14.22 18.98 -2.36
N LEU A 59 -14.65 18.48 -3.54
CA LEU A 59 -15.07 17.08 -3.72
C LEU A 59 -13.88 16.13 -3.59
N PHE A 60 -12.72 16.54 -4.10
CA PHE A 60 -11.49 15.77 -3.98
C PHE A 60 -11.14 15.43 -2.52
N TYR A 61 -11.25 16.38 -1.59
CA TYR A 61 -10.87 16.13 -0.20
C TYR A 61 -11.74 15.05 0.45
N HIS A 62 -13.05 15.10 0.24
CA HIS A 62 -13.97 14.09 0.75
C HIS A 62 -13.63 12.70 0.20
N ASP A 63 -13.41 12.59 -1.11
CA ASP A 63 -13.11 11.30 -1.73
C ASP A 63 -11.70 10.79 -1.38
N ALA A 64 -10.73 11.70 -1.22
CA ALA A 64 -9.38 11.39 -0.77
C ALA A 64 -9.35 10.90 0.69
N ASP A 65 -10.14 11.50 1.57
CA ASP A 65 -10.28 11.06 2.96
C ASP A 65 -10.95 9.69 3.04
N ALA A 66 -12.03 9.48 2.29
CA ALA A 66 -12.69 8.18 2.20
C ALA A 66 -11.76 7.11 1.58
N LEU A 67 -10.90 7.46 0.64
CA LEU A 67 -9.87 6.57 0.11
C LEU A 67 -8.84 6.24 1.20
N ARG A 68 -8.33 7.26 1.91
CA ARG A 68 -7.35 7.08 2.98
C ARG A 68 -7.88 6.18 4.09
N GLU A 69 -9.10 6.41 4.54
CA GLU A 69 -9.76 5.61 5.58
C GLU A 69 -9.75 4.13 5.23
N ARG A 70 -10.12 3.76 3.99
CA ARG A 70 -10.11 2.36 3.52
C ARG A 70 -8.73 1.71 3.62
N PHE A 71 -7.66 2.45 3.37
CA PHE A 71 -6.29 1.93 3.53
C PHE A 71 -5.87 1.85 5.01
N GLU A 72 -6.25 2.86 5.81
CA GLU A 72 -5.91 2.91 7.25
C GLU A 72 -6.63 1.81 8.06
N THR A 73 -7.90 1.52 7.77
CA THR A 73 -8.66 0.43 8.43
C THR A 73 -7.95 -0.93 8.31
N ASN A 74 -7.21 -1.14 7.22
CA ASN A 74 -6.59 -2.42 6.89
C ASN A 74 -5.07 -2.45 7.15
N LYS A 75 -4.49 -1.39 7.72
CA LYS A 75 -3.03 -1.25 7.87
C LYS A 75 -2.39 -2.27 8.83
N ASN A 76 -3.17 -2.80 9.76
CA ASN A 76 -2.73 -3.71 10.82
C ASN A 76 -2.96 -5.19 10.45
N VAL A 77 -3.39 -5.50 9.23
CA VAL A 77 -3.53 -6.89 8.78
C VAL A 77 -2.14 -7.53 8.67
N GLU A 78 -1.94 -8.67 9.32
CA GLU A 78 -0.66 -9.38 9.33
C GLU A 78 -0.66 -10.64 8.45
N ASP A 79 -1.84 -11.21 8.18
CA ASP A 79 -1.99 -12.38 7.31
C ASP A 79 -1.55 -12.05 5.88
N ILE A 80 -0.49 -12.75 5.44
CA ILE A 80 0.18 -12.55 4.15
C ILE A 80 -0.77 -12.85 2.99
N GLU A 81 -1.52 -13.96 3.05
CA GLU A 81 -2.39 -14.39 1.96
C GLU A 81 -3.63 -13.49 1.87
N LEU A 82 -4.13 -13.05 3.02
CA LEU A 82 -5.19 -12.05 3.07
C LEU A 82 -4.73 -10.73 2.44
N ILE A 83 -3.52 -10.25 2.75
CA ILE A 83 -2.98 -9.03 2.15
C ILE A 83 -2.89 -9.15 0.63
N ASP A 84 -2.38 -10.27 0.10
CA ASP A 84 -2.29 -10.45 -1.36
C ASP A 84 -3.66 -10.42 -2.03
N ARG A 85 -4.67 -11.07 -1.41
CA ARG A 85 -6.06 -11.01 -1.89
C ARG A 85 -6.64 -9.60 -1.84
N MET A 86 -6.37 -8.84 -0.78
CA MET A 86 -6.84 -7.47 -0.64
C MET A 86 -6.19 -6.53 -1.65
N ILE A 87 -4.88 -6.68 -1.90
CA ILE A 87 -4.18 -5.93 -2.95
C ILE A 87 -4.79 -6.26 -4.31
N ALA A 88 -5.01 -7.53 -4.63
CA ALA A 88 -5.63 -7.95 -5.89
C ALA A 88 -7.06 -7.40 -6.05
N ALA A 89 -7.88 -7.45 -5.00
CA ALA A 89 -9.23 -6.88 -5.01
C ALA A 89 -9.21 -5.35 -5.18
N GLY A 90 -8.25 -4.67 -4.54
CA GLY A 90 -8.04 -3.23 -4.70
C GLY A 90 -7.60 -2.85 -6.11
N GLU A 91 -6.65 -3.59 -6.70
CA GLU A 91 -6.22 -3.43 -8.09
C GLU A 91 -7.35 -3.67 -9.08
N ALA A 92 -8.17 -4.72 -8.87
CA ALA A 92 -9.34 -4.99 -9.70
C ALA A 92 -10.40 -3.89 -9.62
N SER A 93 -10.68 -3.41 -8.40
CA SER A 93 -11.61 -2.29 -8.18
C SER A 93 -11.09 -1.03 -8.87
N TYR A 94 -9.82 -0.70 -8.68
CA TYR A 94 -9.17 0.44 -9.33
C TYR A 94 -9.25 0.35 -10.87
N ASN A 95 -8.96 -0.83 -11.45
CA ASN A 95 -9.05 -1.02 -12.90
C ASN A 95 -10.48 -0.88 -13.44
N LYS A 96 -11.50 -1.29 -12.68
CA LYS A 96 -12.91 -1.14 -13.07
C LYS A 96 -13.33 0.33 -13.20
N TRP A 97 -12.82 1.19 -12.33
CA TRP A 97 -13.19 2.61 -12.27
C TRP A 97 -12.18 3.53 -12.96
N ARG A 98 -11.06 2.97 -13.44
CA ARG A 98 -10.09 3.71 -14.24
C ARG A 98 -10.73 4.12 -15.57
N HIS A 99 -10.56 5.39 -15.94
CA HIS A 99 -11.01 5.90 -17.23
C HIS A 99 -10.45 5.03 -18.37
N PRO A 100 -11.26 4.59 -19.34
CA PRO A 100 -10.81 3.72 -20.44
C PRO A 100 -9.72 4.38 -21.32
N ASP A 101 -9.57 5.71 -21.22
CA ASP A 101 -8.52 6.48 -21.88
C ASP A 101 -7.75 7.36 -20.87
N PRO A 102 -6.67 6.87 -20.25
CA PRO A 102 -5.91 7.63 -19.26
C PRO A 102 -5.04 8.69 -19.95
N TYR A 103 -5.14 9.96 -19.54
CA TYR A 103 -4.20 11.02 -19.95
C TYR A 103 -2.77 10.64 -19.54
N ILE A 104 -2.01 10.03 -20.46
CA ILE A 104 -0.57 9.86 -20.36
C ILE A 104 0.02 11.21 -20.78
N GLY A 105 0.22 12.10 -19.80
CA GLY A 105 1.01 13.30 -20.02
C GLY A 105 2.42 12.90 -20.47
N ILE A 106 2.73 13.20 -21.73
CA ILE A 106 4.06 13.11 -22.35
C ILE A 106 4.95 14.19 -21.72
#